data_AF-W1QA60-F1
#
_entry.id   AF-W1QA60-F1
#
_cell.length_a   1.000
_cell.length_b   1.000
_cell.length_c   1.000
_cell.angle_alpha   90.00
_cell.angle_beta   90.00
_cell.angle_gamma   90.00
#
_symmetry.space_group_name_H-M   'P 1'
#
loop_
_entity.id
_entity.type
_entity.pdbx_description
1 polymer ?
#
loop_
_entity_poly.entity_id
_entity_poly.type
_entity_poly.pdbx_seq_one_letter_code
_entity_poly.pdbx_strand_id
1 'polypeptide(L)'
;MKCAAFTVIAPKGSGILSVDADRSTDTEIALSLLGHELELMLTAETEEFEKFLKNSDSKESPAPLPNNYQYARIGSFLMRSQSDAKSDKLPGTGIFDLKTRAVCAVRHDINYNNYHLTNYEITRSTGLYESFERELFDLVRTGLWKYSMQARIGNMDGIFIAYHNMRRFFGFQYLPTTEIDHIFHGYDGPGKSKQNYDDVVNDFGNHWQTKREALSSFMADFEFRVSMEIWQTVLDLITKQTDNKPFRLITKCDRNFLGTYLDVIATVVDEGMLKNLSTLADDIVTLDKEDLAATQKDELPMERIIRMAESRSLHHKRMLSLNKEILDSCIDDPSKCLMFRITATHYFNGKRFRGKYPTPPIDILDKPQDNTWEVKYHINRIFNPQKIKQCYNTYVTEAASNLQDHPVNRENTEKAYMDQNASHLQRLLRAYSAKSEKRKKLYGFN
;
A
#
# COMPACT_ATOMS: atom_id res chain seq x y z
N MET A 1 6.46 -2.85 7.95
CA MET A 1 5.55 -3.76 7.22
C MET A 1 5.61 -5.12 7.88
N LYS A 2 4.47 -5.72 8.22
CA LYS A 2 4.42 -7.08 8.79
C LYS A 2 4.27 -8.18 7.75
N CYS A 3 3.97 -7.86 6.50
CA CYS A 3 3.82 -8.84 5.42
C CYS A 3 5.01 -8.76 4.47
N ALA A 4 5.31 -9.89 3.84
CA ALA A 4 6.31 -9.94 2.77
C ALA A 4 5.79 -9.23 1.51
N ALA A 5 6.70 -8.62 0.76
CA ALA A 5 6.41 -8.04 -0.55
C ALA A 5 7.07 -8.87 -1.65
N PHE A 6 6.35 -9.03 -2.76
CA PHE A 6 6.75 -9.87 -3.87
C PHE A 6 6.98 -9.02 -5.12
N THR A 7 8.04 -9.32 -5.86
CA THR A 7 8.43 -8.55 -7.05
C THR A 7 9.04 -9.50 -8.07
N VAL A 8 8.82 -9.26 -9.34
CA VAL A 8 9.45 -9.98 -10.45
C VAL A 8 10.41 -9.04 -11.15
N ILE A 9 11.61 -9.55 -11.43
CA ILE A 9 12.63 -8.88 -12.23
C ILE A 9 12.84 -9.71 -13.48
N ALA A 10 12.67 -9.09 -14.65
CA ALA A 10 12.77 -9.76 -15.94
C ALA A 10 13.52 -8.90 -16.95
N PRO A 11 14.31 -9.51 -17.86
CA PRO A 11 14.98 -8.77 -18.92
C PRO A 11 13.98 -8.23 -19.94
N LYS A 12 14.18 -6.96 -20.35
CA LYS A 12 13.47 -6.31 -21.45
C LYS A 12 14.32 -6.15 -22.72
N GLY A 13 15.58 -6.62 -22.68
CA GLY A 13 16.56 -6.49 -23.76
C GLY A 13 17.61 -5.41 -23.48
N SER A 14 18.73 -5.45 -24.21
CA SER A 14 19.80 -4.43 -24.16
C SER A 14 20.35 -4.12 -22.75
N GLY A 15 20.40 -5.12 -21.86
CA GLY A 15 20.86 -4.94 -20.48
C GLY A 15 19.86 -4.22 -19.56
N ILE A 16 18.63 -3.98 -20.02
CA ILE A 16 17.55 -3.37 -19.24
C ILE A 16 16.73 -4.48 -18.58
N LEU A 17 16.45 -4.30 -17.29
CA LEU A 17 15.57 -5.16 -16.50
C LEU A 17 14.30 -4.37 -16.13
N SER A 18 13.13 -5.00 -16.22
CA SER A 18 11.92 -4.47 -15.59
C SER A 18 11.81 -4.94 -14.15
N VAL A 19 11.16 -4.13 -13.34
CA VAL A 19 10.81 -4.45 -11.95
C VAL A 19 9.30 -4.29 -11.85
N ASP A 20 8.61 -5.42 -11.67
CA ASP A 20 7.15 -5.47 -11.68
C ASP A 20 6.66 -6.06 -10.36
N ALA A 21 5.58 -5.51 -9.81
CA ALA A 21 4.96 -6.06 -8.61
C ALA A 21 4.39 -7.45 -8.93
N ASP A 22 4.69 -8.43 -8.09
CA ASP A 22 4.04 -9.74 -8.19
C ASP A 22 2.74 -9.72 -7.39
N ARG A 23 1.63 -9.72 -8.14
CA ARG A 23 0.27 -9.65 -7.59
C ARG A 23 -0.34 -11.02 -7.34
N SER A 24 0.41 -12.12 -7.48
CA SER A 24 -0.08 -13.49 -7.25
C SER A 24 -0.55 -13.75 -5.81
N THR A 25 -0.18 -12.87 -4.87
CA THR A 25 -0.62 -12.91 -3.47
C THR A 25 -1.63 -11.81 -3.11
N ASP A 26 -1.97 -10.94 -4.05
CA ASP A 26 -2.89 -9.83 -3.82
C ASP A 26 -4.34 -10.33 -3.82
N THR A 27 -5.20 -9.70 -3.03
CA THR A 27 -6.66 -9.80 -3.17
C THR A 27 -7.14 -8.54 -3.87
N GLU A 28 -7.83 -8.66 -5.02
CA GLU A 28 -8.45 -7.48 -5.61
C GLU A 28 -9.77 -7.15 -4.91
N ILE A 29 -9.66 -6.43 -3.80
CA ILE A 29 -10.84 -6.01 -3.04
C ILE A 29 -11.68 -5.07 -3.92
N ALA A 30 -13.01 -5.15 -3.84
CA ALA A 30 -13.98 -4.22 -4.44
C ALA A 30 -13.64 -2.72 -4.26
N LEU A 31 -12.86 -2.38 -3.22
CA LEU A 31 -12.32 -1.05 -2.96
C LEU A 31 -11.32 -0.56 -4.02
N SER A 32 -10.57 -1.46 -4.67
CA SER A 32 -9.66 -1.15 -5.77
C SER A 32 -10.44 -0.63 -6.98
N LEU A 33 -11.46 -1.39 -7.39
CA LEU A 33 -12.36 -1.02 -8.49
C LEU A 33 -13.09 0.30 -8.21
N LEU A 34 -13.66 0.43 -7.00
CA LEU A 34 -14.28 1.67 -6.56
C LEU A 34 -13.29 2.85 -6.54
N GLY A 35 -12.01 2.57 -6.23
CA GLY A 35 -10.93 3.54 -6.33
C GLY A 35 -10.82 4.12 -7.74
N HIS A 36 -10.67 3.26 -8.75
CA HIS A 36 -10.57 3.68 -10.15
C HIS A 36 -11.83 4.40 -10.65
N GLU A 37 -13.02 3.93 -10.27
CA GLU A 37 -14.29 4.58 -10.66
C GLU A 37 -14.40 6.00 -10.09
N LEU A 38 -14.06 6.18 -8.82
CA LEU A 38 -14.11 7.49 -8.18
C LEU A 38 -12.97 8.40 -8.66
N GLU A 39 -11.81 7.84 -9.00
CA GLU A 39 -10.71 8.59 -9.64
C GLU A 39 -11.17 9.16 -10.98
N LEU A 40 -11.77 8.33 -11.84
CA LEU A 40 -12.35 8.77 -13.11
C LEU A 40 -13.43 9.83 -12.90
N MET A 41 -14.34 9.63 -11.95
CA MET A 41 -15.40 10.59 -11.64
C MET A 41 -14.87 11.97 -11.18
N LEU A 42 -13.73 12.00 -10.49
CA LEU A 42 -13.16 13.22 -9.93
C LEU A 42 -12.16 13.91 -10.87
N THR A 43 -11.77 13.25 -11.97
CA THR A 43 -10.76 13.76 -12.92
C THR A 43 -11.32 14.02 -14.31
N ALA A 44 -12.37 13.30 -14.73
CA ALA A 44 -13.03 13.50 -16.01
C ALA A 44 -14.05 14.66 -15.97
N GLU A 45 -14.29 15.27 -17.12
CA GLU A 45 -15.41 16.18 -17.31
C GLU A 45 -16.75 15.43 -17.15
N THR A 46 -17.78 16.12 -16.66
CA THR A 46 -19.07 15.49 -16.35
C THR A 46 -19.67 14.75 -17.55
N GLU A 47 -19.68 15.40 -18.72
CA GLU A 47 -20.20 14.81 -19.96
C GLU A 47 -19.41 13.57 -20.42
N GLU A 48 -18.14 13.48 -20.04
CA GLU A 48 -17.29 12.34 -20.37
C GLU A 48 -17.52 11.18 -19.39
N PHE A 49 -17.60 11.48 -18.09
CA PHE A 49 -17.91 10.51 -17.06
C PHE A 49 -19.29 9.86 -17.27
N GLU A 50 -20.29 10.63 -17.69
CA GLU A 50 -21.65 10.14 -17.94
C GLU A 50 -21.70 9.01 -18.98
N LYS A 51 -20.75 8.97 -19.92
CA LYS A 51 -20.62 7.89 -20.93
C LYS A 51 -20.22 6.56 -20.31
N PHE A 52 -19.56 6.57 -19.14
CA PHE A 52 -19.17 5.35 -18.42
C PHE A 52 -20.29 4.80 -17.54
N LEU A 53 -21.41 5.53 -17.38
CA LEU A 53 -22.55 5.06 -16.59
C LEU A 53 -23.25 3.89 -17.29
N LYS A 54 -23.74 2.93 -16.51
CA LYS A 54 -24.48 1.75 -17.01
C LYS A 54 -25.73 2.10 -17.83
N ASN A 55 -26.33 3.27 -17.55
CA ASN A 55 -27.53 3.75 -18.22
C ASN A 55 -27.22 4.71 -19.38
N SER A 56 -25.96 4.82 -19.80
CA SER A 56 -25.61 5.61 -20.97
C SER A 56 -26.22 5.00 -22.23
N ASP A 57 -26.75 5.84 -23.13
CA ASP A 57 -27.35 5.41 -24.40
C ASP A 57 -26.28 4.91 -25.42
N SER A 58 -24.99 5.01 -25.08
CA SER A 58 -23.88 4.58 -25.92
C SER A 58 -23.73 3.06 -25.93
N LYS A 59 -23.83 2.45 -27.12
CA LYS A 59 -23.61 1.01 -27.35
C LYS A 59 -22.13 0.59 -27.35
N GLU A 60 -21.21 1.55 -27.35
CA GLU A 60 -19.76 1.32 -27.36
C GLU A 60 -19.16 1.68 -26.00
N SER A 61 -18.26 0.84 -25.50
CA SER A 61 -17.48 1.16 -24.30
C SER A 61 -16.63 2.41 -24.57
N PRO A 62 -16.68 3.44 -23.70
CA PRO A 62 -15.88 4.64 -23.91
C PRO A 62 -14.39 4.31 -23.97
N ALA A 63 -13.64 5.01 -24.82
CA ALA A 63 -12.19 4.89 -24.84
C ALA A 63 -11.61 5.33 -23.48
N PRO A 64 -10.58 4.64 -22.96
CA PRO A 64 -9.91 5.07 -21.74
C PRO A 64 -9.24 6.43 -21.96
N LEU A 65 -9.29 7.27 -20.94
CA LEU A 65 -8.61 8.56 -20.94
C LEU A 65 -7.09 8.39 -21.11
N PRO A 66 -6.42 9.33 -21.79
CA PRO A 66 -4.96 9.29 -21.92
C PRO A 66 -4.29 9.47 -20.56
N ASN A 67 -3.38 8.56 -20.23
CA ASN A 67 -2.59 8.65 -19.00
C ASN A 67 -1.44 9.63 -19.16
N ASN A 68 -1.25 10.50 -18.17
CA ASN A 68 -0.07 11.35 -18.05
C ASN A 68 1.01 10.63 -17.25
N TYR A 69 2.26 10.68 -17.75
CA TYR A 69 3.39 10.02 -17.09
C TYR A 69 4.51 11.00 -16.77
N GLN A 70 5.07 10.86 -15.58
CA GLN A 70 6.33 11.44 -15.18
C GLN A 70 7.42 10.36 -15.09
N TYR A 71 8.64 10.75 -15.43
CA TYR A 71 9.80 9.89 -15.38
C TYR A 71 10.84 10.49 -14.44
N ALA A 72 11.32 9.69 -13.50
CA ALA A 72 12.35 10.06 -12.55
C ALA A 72 13.51 9.07 -12.64
N ARG A 73 14.74 9.54 -12.41
CA ARG A 73 15.94 8.70 -12.37
C ARG A 73 16.61 8.82 -11.01
N ILE A 74 16.94 7.68 -10.40
CA ILE A 74 17.78 7.61 -9.21
C ILE A 74 18.77 6.45 -9.35
N GLY A 75 20.07 6.78 -9.39
CA GLY A 75 21.11 5.80 -9.71
C GLY A 75 20.88 5.13 -11.06
N SER A 76 20.80 3.79 -11.06
CA SER A 76 20.47 2.97 -12.23
C SER A 76 18.96 2.76 -12.45
N PHE A 77 18.10 3.20 -11.54
CA PHE A 77 16.66 3.07 -11.69
C PHE A 77 16.09 4.18 -12.56
N LEU A 78 15.30 3.80 -13.56
CA LEU A 78 14.34 4.66 -14.25
C LEU A 78 12.95 4.29 -13.74
N MET A 79 12.28 5.26 -13.11
CA MET A 79 10.96 5.08 -12.53
C MET A 79 9.95 5.87 -13.35
N ARG A 80 8.78 5.27 -13.58
CA ARG A 80 7.63 5.89 -14.24
C ARG A 80 6.49 6.00 -13.24
N SER A 81 5.96 7.20 -13.04
CA SER A 81 4.73 7.43 -12.28
C SER A 81 3.63 7.91 -13.20
N GLN A 82 2.44 7.33 -13.08
CA GLN A 82 1.23 7.94 -13.59
C GLN A 82 0.85 9.12 -12.70
N SER A 83 0.29 10.18 -13.28
CA SER A 83 -0.21 11.35 -12.57
C SER A 83 -1.70 11.51 -12.81
N ASP A 84 -2.46 11.66 -11.73
CA ASP A 84 -3.93 11.72 -11.79
C ASP A 84 -4.41 13.13 -12.16
N ALA A 85 -3.81 14.17 -11.56
CA ALA A 85 -4.27 15.54 -11.75
C ALA A 85 -3.16 16.59 -11.66
N LYS A 86 -3.43 17.77 -12.22
CA LYS A 86 -2.58 18.96 -12.13
C LYS A 86 -3.44 20.20 -11.85
N SER A 87 -2.94 21.11 -11.03
CA SER A 87 -3.56 22.40 -10.74
C SER A 87 -2.51 23.49 -10.60
N ASP A 88 -2.66 24.58 -11.36
CA ASP A 88 -1.75 25.74 -11.30
C ASP A 88 -1.88 26.55 -10.00
N LYS A 89 -2.86 26.20 -9.14
CA LYS A 89 -3.03 26.79 -7.80
C LYS A 89 -2.11 26.16 -6.75
N LEU A 90 -1.50 25.02 -7.06
CA LEU A 90 -0.58 24.32 -6.17
C LEU A 90 0.86 24.77 -6.45
N PRO A 91 1.75 24.74 -5.44
CA PRO A 91 3.16 25.07 -5.63
C PRO A 91 3.88 24.01 -6.46
N GLY A 92 5.16 24.27 -6.76
CA GLY A 92 6.04 23.29 -7.40
C GLY A 92 5.60 22.91 -8.81
N THR A 93 5.33 21.63 -9.04
CA THR A 93 4.91 21.12 -10.36
C THR A 93 3.42 21.35 -10.64
N GLY A 94 2.64 21.62 -9.59
CA GLY A 94 1.19 21.61 -9.57
C GLY A 94 0.58 20.21 -9.66
N ILE A 95 1.38 19.14 -9.68
CA ILE A 95 0.93 17.77 -9.94
C ILE A 95 0.69 17.05 -8.62
N PHE A 96 -0.44 16.36 -8.53
CA PHE A 96 -0.83 15.63 -7.33
C PHE A 96 -1.53 14.33 -7.68
N ASP A 97 -1.47 13.39 -6.74
CA ASP A 97 -2.13 12.10 -6.81
C ASP A 97 -3.53 12.20 -6.21
N LEU A 98 -4.50 11.50 -6.76
CA LEU A 98 -5.83 11.40 -6.19
C LEU A 98 -5.98 10.05 -5.51
N LYS A 99 -6.49 10.03 -4.28
CA LYS A 99 -6.74 8.80 -3.53
C LYS A 99 -8.10 8.85 -2.87
N THR A 100 -8.84 7.75 -2.95
CA THR A 100 -10.11 7.63 -2.24
C THR A 100 -9.94 6.80 -0.98
N ARG A 101 -10.66 7.22 0.06
CA ARG A 101 -10.60 6.58 1.36
C ARG A 101 -12.00 6.24 1.84
N ALA A 102 -12.36 4.97 1.66
CA ALA A 102 -13.58 4.43 2.25
C ALA A 102 -13.47 4.45 3.79
N VAL A 103 -14.55 4.80 4.47
CA VAL A 103 -14.61 4.79 5.94
C VAL A 103 -14.33 3.40 6.51
N CYS A 104 -13.88 3.34 7.76
CA CYS A 104 -13.50 2.11 8.44
C CYS A 104 -14.61 1.05 8.41
N ALA A 105 -15.88 1.47 8.44
CA ALA A 105 -17.04 0.59 8.33
C ALA A 105 -17.14 -0.17 7.00
N VAL A 106 -16.61 0.39 5.90
CA VAL A 106 -16.50 -0.32 4.62
C VAL A 106 -15.25 -1.20 4.62
N ARG A 107 -14.09 -0.63 5.01
CA ARG A 107 -12.78 -1.31 4.95
C ARG A 107 -12.70 -2.58 5.79
N HIS A 108 -13.31 -2.57 6.98
CA HIS A 108 -13.23 -3.69 7.91
C HIS A 108 -14.41 -4.68 7.80
N ASP A 109 -15.34 -4.43 6.88
CA ASP A 109 -16.55 -5.23 6.74
C ASP A 109 -17.00 -5.29 5.27
N ILE A 110 -16.04 -5.36 4.34
CA ILE A 110 -16.27 -5.23 2.90
C ILE A 110 -17.24 -6.29 2.38
N ASN A 111 -17.09 -7.54 2.84
CA ASN A 111 -17.96 -8.65 2.46
C ASN A 111 -19.43 -8.35 2.81
N TYR A 112 -19.71 -7.72 3.95
CA TYR A 112 -21.06 -7.29 4.33
C TYR A 112 -21.52 -6.07 3.51
N ASN A 113 -20.61 -5.11 3.30
CA ASN A 113 -20.89 -3.86 2.60
C ASN A 113 -21.20 -4.02 1.11
N ASN A 114 -20.71 -5.08 0.48
CA ASN A 114 -21.07 -5.44 -0.90
C ASN A 114 -22.58 -5.65 -1.10
N TYR A 115 -23.34 -5.88 -0.02
CA TYR A 115 -24.80 -6.10 -0.04
C TYR A 115 -25.55 -5.06 0.79
N HIS A 116 -25.01 -4.76 1.97
CA HIS A 116 -25.61 -3.84 2.93
C HIS A 116 -24.76 -2.60 3.00
N LEU A 117 -25.03 -1.65 2.12
CA LEU A 117 -24.37 -0.35 2.14
C LEU A 117 -24.43 0.24 3.55
N THR A 118 -23.27 0.52 4.13
CA THR A 118 -23.18 1.12 5.45
C THR A 118 -23.71 2.55 5.46
N ASN A 119 -24.42 2.91 6.53
CA ASN A 119 -24.82 4.26 6.87
C ASN A 119 -23.83 4.93 7.83
N TYR A 120 -22.65 4.35 8.05
CA TYR A 120 -21.61 4.98 8.85
C TYR A 120 -21.16 6.29 8.21
N GLU A 121 -21.04 7.35 9.01
CA GLU A 121 -20.71 8.69 8.53
C GLU A 121 -19.63 9.34 9.39
N ILE A 122 -18.83 10.20 8.77
CA ILE A 122 -17.94 11.10 9.50
C ILE A 122 -18.77 12.31 9.91
N THR A 123 -19.03 12.47 11.21
CA THR A 123 -19.91 13.51 11.76
C THR A 123 -19.20 14.47 12.71
N ARG A 124 -17.95 14.17 13.07
CA ARG A 124 -17.14 14.94 14.02
C ARG A 124 -15.67 14.96 13.62
N SER A 125 -14.94 15.95 14.09
CA SER A 125 -13.51 16.06 13.81
C SER A 125 -12.69 15.04 14.60
N THR A 126 -13.03 14.79 15.87
CA THR A 126 -12.26 13.94 16.79
C THR A 126 -13.08 12.78 17.39
N GLY A 127 -12.40 11.77 17.90
CA GLY A 127 -12.99 10.61 18.58
C GLY A 127 -12.61 9.26 17.96
N LEU A 128 -13.09 8.17 18.55
CA LEU A 128 -12.70 6.80 18.15
C LEU A 128 -13.42 6.26 16.91
N TYR A 129 -14.61 6.78 16.61
CA TYR A 129 -15.49 6.36 15.52
C TYR A 129 -16.32 7.55 15.04
N GLU A 130 -16.87 7.47 13.83
CA GLU A 130 -17.62 8.53 13.14
C GLU A 130 -16.83 9.85 13.07
N SER A 131 -15.49 9.80 13.12
CA SER A 131 -14.60 10.95 13.25
C SER A 131 -13.55 11.01 12.16
N PHE A 132 -13.20 12.23 11.75
CA PHE A 132 -12.13 12.47 10.79
C PHE A 132 -10.76 12.02 11.35
N GLU A 133 -10.47 12.37 12.61
CA GLU A 133 -9.25 11.95 13.32
C GLU A 133 -9.01 10.44 13.25
N ARG A 134 -10.08 9.64 13.40
CA ARG A 134 -9.96 8.18 13.30
C ARG A 134 -9.56 7.74 11.90
N GLU A 135 -10.20 8.29 10.87
CA GLU A 135 -9.92 7.93 9.49
C GLU A 135 -8.52 8.36 9.07
N LEU A 136 -8.07 9.55 9.49
CA LEU A 136 -6.71 10.03 9.29
C LEU A 136 -5.70 9.15 10.04
N PHE A 137 -5.94 8.83 11.32
CA PHE A 137 -5.08 7.95 12.09
C PHE A 137 -4.91 6.57 11.44
N ASP A 138 -6.01 5.97 10.98
CA ASP A 138 -5.95 4.69 10.28
C ASP A 138 -5.24 4.82 8.93
N LEU A 139 -5.46 5.92 8.19
CA LEU A 139 -4.78 6.21 6.93
C LEU A 139 -3.26 6.31 7.12
N VAL A 140 -2.79 7.08 8.11
CA VAL A 140 -1.35 7.24 8.44
C VAL A 140 -0.70 5.87 8.67
N ARG A 141 -1.40 4.97 9.37
CA ARG A 141 -0.87 3.64 9.73
C ARG A 141 -0.92 2.60 8.61
N THR A 142 -1.77 2.79 7.60
CA THR A 142 -2.08 1.73 6.62
C THR A 142 -1.70 2.09 5.19
N GLY A 143 -1.91 3.35 4.77
CA GLY A 143 -1.79 3.77 3.38
C GLY A 143 -0.83 4.93 3.16
N LEU A 144 -0.80 5.92 4.06
CA LEU A 144 -0.15 7.20 3.78
C LEU A 144 1.35 7.08 3.51
N TRP A 145 2.03 6.09 4.11
CA TRP A 145 3.44 5.82 3.81
C TRP A 145 3.66 5.43 2.35
N LYS A 146 2.75 4.62 1.77
CA LYS A 146 2.81 4.27 0.34
C LYS A 146 2.59 5.51 -0.52
N TYR A 147 1.64 6.36 -0.14
CA TYR A 147 1.36 7.60 -0.86
C TYR A 147 2.55 8.57 -0.80
N SER A 148 3.24 8.68 0.34
CA SER A 148 4.50 9.45 0.45
C SER A 148 5.54 8.99 -0.58
N MET A 149 5.74 7.68 -0.71
CA MET A 149 6.68 7.11 -1.68
C MET A 149 6.22 7.35 -3.12
N GLN A 150 4.92 7.22 -3.41
CA GLN A 150 4.35 7.50 -4.73
C GLN A 150 4.55 8.97 -5.12
N ALA A 151 4.21 9.90 -4.22
CA ALA A 151 4.43 11.32 -4.45
C ALA A 151 5.91 11.64 -4.70
N ARG A 152 6.83 11.06 -3.92
CA ARG A 152 8.26 11.29 -4.09
C ARG A 152 8.80 10.72 -5.40
N ILE A 153 8.41 9.49 -5.77
CA ILE A 153 8.81 8.85 -7.03
C ILE A 153 8.25 9.62 -8.23
N GLY A 154 7.01 10.08 -8.13
CA GLY A 154 6.31 10.83 -9.17
C GLY A 154 6.57 12.33 -9.17
N ASN A 155 7.45 12.83 -8.30
CA ASN A 155 7.73 14.26 -8.11
C ASN A 155 6.43 15.10 -8.00
N MET A 156 5.51 14.64 -7.15
CA MET A 156 4.20 15.24 -6.93
C MET A 156 4.25 16.14 -5.69
N ASP A 157 3.50 17.23 -5.73
CA ASP A 157 3.46 18.23 -4.66
C ASP A 157 2.62 17.77 -3.45
N GLY A 158 1.73 16.79 -3.65
CA GLY A 158 0.96 16.19 -2.57
C GLY A 158 -0.04 15.15 -3.03
N ILE A 159 -0.90 14.75 -2.09
CA ILE A 159 -1.95 13.75 -2.27
C ILE A 159 -3.29 14.39 -1.94
N PHE A 160 -4.27 14.28 -2.83
CA PHE A 160 -5.63 14.70 -2.60
C PHE A 160 -6.48 13.49 -2.20
N ILE A 161 -7.15 13.57 -1.05
CA ILE A 161 -7.84 12.44 -0.44
C ILE A 161 -9.34 12.70 -0.37
N ALA A 162 -10.14 11.82 -0.96
CA ALA A 162 -11.60 11.88 -0.90
C ALA A 162 -12.15 10.84 0.08
N TYR A 163 -12.79 11.27 1.18
CA TYR A 163 -13.37 10.38 2.19
C TYR A 163 -14.83 10.03 1.85
N HIS A 164 -15.22 8.75 1.90
CA HIS A 164 -16.55 8.30 1.44
C HIS A 164 -17.08 7.04 2.15
N ASN A 165 -18.40 6.76 2.05
CA ASN A 165 -19.04 5.53 2.53
C ASN A 165 -19.81 4.76 1.43
N MET A 166 -19.30 4.75 0.20
CA MET A 166 -19.92 4.23 -1.04
C MET A 166 -21.23 4.90 -1.47
N ARG A 167 -21.95 5.59 -0.58
CA ARG A 167 -23.14 6.37 -0.92
C ARG A 167 -22.82 7.82 -1.27
N ARG A 168 -21.86 8.42 -0.56
CA ARG A 168 -21.47 9.83 -0.75
C ARG A 168 -20.05 10.10 -0.29
N PHE A 169 -19.51 11.24 -0.70
CA PHE A 169 -18.34 11.85 -0.08
C PHE A 169 -18.71 12.60 1.20
N PHE A 170 -17.77 12.65 2.14
CA PHE A 170 -17.86 13.44 3.37
C PHE A 170 -17.03 14.71 3.32
N GLY A 171 -15.94 14.67 2.58
CA GLY A 171 -14.99 15.76 2.52
C GLY A 171 -13.73 15.34 1.78
N PHE A 172 -12.96 16.36 1.45
CA PHE A 172 -11.71 16.23 0.74
C PHE A 172 -10.58 16.84 1.57
N GLN A 173 -9.41 16.24 1.52
CA GLN A 173 -8.21 16.75 2.18
C GLN A 173 -7.06 16.73 1.19
N TYR A 174 -6.42 17.88 0.97
CA TYR A 174 -5.13 17.92 0.32
C TYR A 174 -4.04 17.80 1.39
N LEU A 175 -3.11 16.86 1.20
CA LEU A 175 -1.93 16.67 2.03
C LEU A 175 -0.69 16.96 1.20
N PRO A 176 -0.02 18.11 1.40
CA PRO A 176 1.28 18.38 0.78
C PRO A 176 2.30 17.29 1.15
N THR A 177 3.24 17.00 0.26
CA THR A 177 4.30 16.01 0.52
C THR A 177 5.10 16.37 1.79
N THR A 178 5.32 17.67 2.05
CA THR A 178 5.99 18.17 3.26
C THR A 178 5.22 17.87 4.55
N GLU A 179 3.88 17.96 4.53
CA GLU A 179 3.04 17.60 5.68
C GLU A 179 3.10 16.08 5.92
N ILE A 180 3.06 15.27 4.87
CA ILE A 180 3.21 13.82 4.96
C ILE A 180 4.57 13.46 5.57
N ASP A 181 5.64 14.13 5.13
CA ASP A 181 6.98 13.94 5.68
C ASP A 181 7.04 14.29 7.16
N HIS A 182 6.39 15.39 7.56
CA HIS A 182 6.29 15.80 8.96
C HIS A 182 5.49 14.81 9.82
N ILE A 183 4.41 14.22 9.29
CA ILE A 183 3.65 13.18 9.99
C ILE A 183 4.56 11.98 10.37
N PHE A 184 5.48 11.59 9.49
CA PHE A 184 6.35 10.42 9.73
C PHE A 184 7.66 10.74 10.44
N HIS A 185 8.28 11.88 10.14
CA HIS A 185 9.63 12.24 10.60
C HIS A 185 9.62 13.38 11.63
N GLY A 186 8.48 14.03 11.87
CA GLY A 186 8.32 15.17 12.77
C GLY A 186 8.34 14.80 14.26
N TYR A 187 8.22 13.52 14.62
CA TYR A 187 8.20 13.08 16.02
C TYR A 187 9.50 13.37 16.77
N ASP A 188 9.44 14.17 17.83
CA ASP A 188 10.58 14.64 18.63
C ASP A 188 10.71 13.96 20.00
N GLY A 189 9.82 13.01 20.32
CA GLY A 189 9.78 12.31 21.60
C GLY A 189 8.76 12.89 22.59
N PRO A 190 8.38 12.13 23.64
CA PRO A 190 7.44 12.64 24.64
C PRO A 190 8.08 13.78 25.45
N GLY A 191 7.40 14.92 25.54
CA GLY A 191 7.79 16.05 26.40
C GLY A 191 8.75 17.07 25.77
N LYS A 192 9.09 16.95 24.48
CA LYS A 192 9.94 17.92 23.76
C LYS A 192 9.19 18.92 22.89
N SER A 193 7.86 18.79 22.80
CA SER A 193 6.97 19.65 22.01
C SER A 193 6.75 21.04 22.64
N LYS A 194 7.80 21.72 23.10
CA LYS A 194 7.75 23.18 23.19
C LYS A 194 8.09 23.69 21.80
N GLN A 195 7.06 24.02 21.01
CA GLN A 195 7.23 24.85 19.82
C GLN A 195 7.93 26.13 20.28
N ASN A 196 9.23 26.25 20.00
CA ASN A 196 9.91 27.53 20.09
C ASN A 196 9.52 28.31 18.84
N TYR A 197 8.82 29.42 19.03
CA TYR A 197 8.40 30.33 17.96
C TYR A 197 9.59 30.99 17.24
N ASP A 198 10.83 30.80 17.71
CA ASP A 198 12.07 31.28 17.10
C ASP A 198 12.54 30.42 15.90
N ASP A 199 11.87 29.31 15.60
CA ASP A 199 12.22 28.35 14.53
C ASP A 199 11.41 28.52 13.23
N VAL A 200 10.72 29.66 13.05
CA VAL A 200 10.00 29.97 11.80
C VAL A 200 11.01 30.13 10.66
N VAL A 201 10.84 29.34 9.60
CA VAL A 201 11.67 29.47 8.40
C VAL A 201 11.01 30.51 7.50
N ASN A 202 11.75 31.54 7.09
CA ASN A 202 11.32 32.43 6.01
C ASN A 202 11.51 31.70 4.68
N ASP A 203 10.58 30.81 4.36
CA ASP A 203 10.55 30.09 3.09
C ASP A 203 9.29 30.42 2.29
N PHE A 204 9.36 31.54 1.56
CA PHE A 204 8.39 31.84 0.52
C PHE A 204 8.56 30.86 -0.64
N GLY A 205 7.78 29.78 -0.64
CA GLY A 205 7.71 28.84 -1.76
C GLY A 205 7.64 27.37 -1.35
N ASN A 206 8.40 26.95 -0.33
CA ASN A 206 8.48 25.54 0.05
C ASN A 206 7.51 25.12 1.17
N HIS A 207 6.69 26.05 1.67
CA HIS A 207 5.58 25.81 2.60
C HIS A 207 5.97 25.26 3.98
N TRP A 208 7.26 25.24 4.33
CA TRP A 208 7.69 24.92 5.70
C TRP A 208 7.41 26.11 6.62
N GLN A 209 6.65 25.86 7.68
CA GLN A 209 6.38 26.84 8.73
C GLN A 209 7.46 26.80 9.82
N THR A 210 8.14 25.67 9.98
CA THR A 210 9.15 25.47 11.03
C THR A 210 10.40 24.75 10.52
N LYS A 211 11.56 24.99 11.15
CA LYS A 211 12.79 24.20 10.88
C LYS A 211 12.58 22.70 11.10
N ARG A 212 11.63 22.33 11.96
CA ARG A 212 11.28 20.92 12.22
C ARG A 212 10.61 20.27 11.02
N GLU A 213 9.74 20.99 10.32
CA GLU A 213 9.12 20.50 9.07
C GLU A 213 10.18 20.37 7.97
N ALA A 214 11.05 21.37 7.81
CA ALA A 214 12.16 21.30 6.86
C ALA A 214 13.08 20.09 7.16
N LEU A 215 13.39 19.85 8.44
CA LEU A 215 14.15 18.68 8.87
C LEU A 215 13.43 17.37 8.55
N SER A 216 12.11 17.34 8.66
CA SER A 216 11.30 16.16 8.36
C SER A 216 11.39 15.79 6.88
N SER A 217 11.28 16.76 5.98
CA SER A 217 11.44 16.55 4.54
C SER A 217 12.88 16.17 4.17
N PHE A 218 13.89 16.84 4.76
CA PHE A 218 15.28 16.44 4.60
C PHE A 218 15.52 14.98 5.01
N MET A 219 14.94 14.56 6.13
CA MET A 219 15.04 13.18 6.60
C MET A 219 14.40 12.18 5.65
N ALA A 220 13.19 12.48 5.18
CA ALA A 220 12.47 11.62 4.25
C ALA A 220 13.25 11.44 2.93
N ASP A 221 13.81 12.52 2.38
CA ASP A 221 14.65 12.48 1.17
C ASP A 221 15.94 11.68 1.37
N PHE A 222 16.63 11.92 2.49
CA PHE A 222 17.86 11.21 2.80
C PHE A 222 17.62 9.70 2.95
N GLU A 223 16.61 9.30 3.72
CA GLU A 223 16.28 7.88 3.92
C GLU A 223 15.81 7.21 2.63
N PHE A 224 15.06 7.92 1.78
CA PHE A 224 14.66 7.41 0.47
C PHE A 224 15.88 7.14 -0.42
N ARG A 225 16.82 8.09 -0.51
CA ARG A 225 18.05 7.93 -1.32
C ARG A 225 18.90 6.75 -0.85
N VAL A 226 19.14 6.65 0.46
CA VAL A 226 19.88 5.50 1.05
C VAL A 226 19.15 4.19 0.75
N SER A 227 17.82 4.16 0.84
CA SER A 227 17.03 2.95 0.53
C SER A 227 17.19 2.52 -0.93
N MET A 228 17.20 3.48 -1.86
CA MET A 228 17.40 3.21 -3.28
C MET A 228 18.84 2.74 -3.59
N GLU A 229 19.84 3.25 -2.89
CA GLU A 229 21.24 2.78 -3.01
C GLU A 229 21.40 1.32 -2.52
N ILE A 230 20.81 1.01 -1.36
CA ILE A 230 20.78 -0.36 -0.83
C ILE A 230 20.11 -1.29 -1.84
N TRP A 231 18.96 -0.87 -2.39
CA TRP A 231 18.23 -1.66 -3.38
C TRP A 231 19.03 -1.89 -4.65
N GLN A 232 19.69 -0.85 -5.17
CA GLN A 232 20.57 -0.97 -6.33
C GLN A 232 21.65 -2.01 -6.07
N THR A 233 22.35 -1.90 -4.93
CA THR A 233 23.44 -2.81 -4.55
C THR A 233 22.96 -4.26 -4.49
N VAL A 234 21.80 -4.50 -3.88
CA VAL A 234 21.22 -5.86 -3.74
C VAL A 234 20.84 -6.43 -5.10
N LEU A 235 20.17 -5.64 -5.96
CA LEU A 235 19.81 -6.09 -7.29
C LEU A 235 21.04 -6.39 -8.14
N ASP A 236 22.07 -5.54 -8.13
CA ASP A 236 23.32 -5.76 -8.86
C ASP A 236 24.03 -7.06 -8.42
N LEU A 237 23.99 -7.38 -7.13
CA LEU A 237 24.52 -8.64 -6.61
C LEU A 237 23.73 -9.87 -7.09
N ILE A 238 22.40 -9.75 -7.16
CA ILE A 238 21.51 -10.83 -7.60
C ILE A 238 21.63 -11.04 -9.10
N THR A 239 21.52 -9.98 -9.90
CA THR A 239 21.56 -10.04 -11.38
C THR A 239 22.88 -10.62 -11.87
N LYS A 240 23.99 -10.27 -11.22
CA LYS A 240 25.32 -10.86 -11.49
C LYS A 240 25.36 -12.36 -11.20
N GLN A 241 24.71 -12.83 -10.14
CA GLN A 241 24.72 -14.24 -9.75
C GLN A 241 23.73 -15.08 -10.56
N THR A 242 22.61 -14.50 -10.98
CA THR A 242 21.60 -15.17 -11.81
C THR A 242 21.92 -15.08 -13.30
N ASP A 243 23.00 -14.41 -13.69
CA ASP A 243 23.39 -14.16 -15.09
C ASP A 243 22.24 -13.50 -15.89
N ASN A 244 21.62 -12.48 -15.28
CA ASN A 244 20.47 -11.75 -15.81
C ASN A 244 19.23 -12.60 -16.15
N LYS A 245 19.17 -13.86 -15.69
CA LYS A 245 17.95 -14.67 -15.78
C LYS A 245 16.83 -14.00 -14.98
N PRO A 246 15.57 -14.12 -15.41
CA PRO A 246 14.45 -13.61 -14.63
C PRO A 246 14.43 -14.23 -13.24
N PHE A 247 14.12 -13.43 -12.23
CA PHE A 247 13.99 -13.90 -10.85
C PHE A 247 12.86 -13.19 -10.12
N ARG A 248 12.29 -13.89 -9.16
CA ARG A 248 11.29 -13.39 -8.24
C ARG A 248 11.93 -13.08 -6.90
N LEU A 249 11.57 -11.95 -6.32
CA LEU A 249 11.99 -11.51 -4.99
C LEU A 249 10.86 -11.65 -3.99
N ILE A 250 11.22 -12.15 -2.81
CA ILE A 250 10.43 -12.03 -1.59
C ILE A 250 11.23 -11.17 -0.62
N THR A 251 10.65 -10.05 -0.19
CA THR A 251 11.28 -9.15 0.77
C THR A 251 10.48 -9.06 2.05
N LYS A 252 11.16 -9.17 3.19
CA LYS A 252 10.51 -9.13 4.50
C LYS A 252 11.36 -8.36 5.50
N CYS A 253 10.79 -7.29 6.04
CA CYS A 253 11.35 -6.65 7.21
C CYS A 253 10.93 -7.40 8.47
N ASP A 254 11.89 -7.70 9.33
CA ASP A 254 11.68 -8.40 10.59
C ASP A 254 12.66 -7.88 11.67
N ARG A 255 12.43 -8.26 12.93
CA ARG A 255 13.19 -7.79 14.08
C ARG A 255 13.51 -8.92 15.03
N ASN A 256 14.75 -8.96 15.50
CA ASN A 256 15.18 -9.84 16.59
C ASN A 256 15.89 -9.03 17.70
N PHE A 257 16.55 -9.73 18.62
CA PHE A 257 17.30 -9.11 19.72
C PHE A 257 18.51 -8.28 19.25
N LEU A 258 19.07 -8.54 18.07
CA LEU A 258 20.18 -7.80 17.49
C LEU A 258 19.74 -6.51 16.77
N GLY A 259 18.45 -6.41 16.43
CA GLY A 259 17.88 -5.25 15.75
C GLY A 259 16.92 -5.63 14.63
N THR A 260 16.61 -4.63 13.80
CA THR A 260 15.79 -4.78 12.59
C THR A 260 16.68 -5.22 11.43
N TYR A 261 16.17 -6.12 10.59
CA TYR A 261 16.81 -6.53 9.35
C TYR A 261 15.78 -6.65 8.22
N LEU A 262 16.27 -6.63 6.99
CA LEU A 262 15.50 -6.90 5.79
C LEU A 262 16.05 -8.17 5.16
N ASP A 263 15.23 -9.21 5.10
CA ASP A 263 15.54 -10.42 4.34
C ASP A 263 15.05 -10.25 2.90
N VAL A 264 15.89 -10.66 1.95
CA VAL A 264 15.62 -10.66 0.51
C VAL A 264 15.92 -12.05 0.00
N ILE A 265 14.89 -12.78 -0.45
CA ILE A 265 15.03 -14.09 -1.08
C ILE A 265 14.81 -13.90 -2.58
N ALA A 266 15.74 -14.35 -3.40
CA ALA A 266 15.63 -14.36 -4.85
C ALA A 266 15.55 -15.79 -5.38
N THR A 267 14.55 -16.09 -6.18
CA THR A 267 14.39 -17.39 -6.86
C THR A 267 14.32 -17.16 -8.36
N VAL A 268 15.24 -17.76 -9.11
CA VAL A 268 15.20 -17.73 -10.59
C VAL A 268 13.90 -18.37 -11.06
N VAL A 269 13.24 -17.74 -12.02
CA VAL A 269 11.98 -18.22 -12.59
C VAL A 269 12.10 -18.29 -14.11
N ASP A 270 11.55 -19.36 -14.69
CA ASP A 270 11.46 -19.49 -16.15
C ASP A 270 10.18 -18.80 -16.69
N GLU A 271 10.06 -18.74 -18.02
CA GLU A 271 8.92 -18.13 -18.69
C GLU A 271 7.58 -18.80 -18.36
N GLY A 272 7.58 -20.12 -18.12
CA GLY A 272 6.38 -20.86 -17.74
C GLY A 272 5.90 -20.46 -16.34
N MET A 273 6.82 -20.38 -15.38
CA MET A 273 6.54 -19.92 -14.03
C MET A 273 6.09 -18.45 -14.00
N LEU A 274 6.72 -17.58 -14.80
CA LEU A 274 6.31 -16.19 -14.95
C LEU A 274 4.88 -16.06 -15.47
N LYS A 275 4.53 -16.87 -16.49
CA LYS A 275 3.17 -16.92 -17.02
C LYS A 275 2.19 -17.41 -15.95
N ASN A 276 2.53 -18.45 -15.19
CA ASN A 276 1.68 -18.97 -14.12
C ASN A 276 1.45 -17.94 -13.01
N LEU A 277 2.47 -17.16 -12.63
CA LEU A 277 2.34 -16.07 -11.66
C LEU A 277 1.39 -14.98 -12.17
N SER A 278 1.52 -14.59 -13.46
CA SER A 278 0.61 -13.64 -14.09
C SER A 278 -0.82 -14.16 -14.15
N THR A 279 -1.02 -15.39 -14.63
CA THR A 279 -2.36 -15.99 -14.71
C THR A 279 -3.01 -16.10 -13.34
N LEU A 280 -2.26 -16.44 -12.30
CA LEU A 280 -2.79 -16.49 -10.95
C LEU A 280 -3.25 -15.10 -10.47
N ALA A 281 -2.53 -14.04 -10.81
CA ALA A 281 -2.96 -12.67 -10.54
C ALA A 281 -4.20 -12.27 -11.34
N ASP A 282 -4.31 -12.67 -12.60
CA ASP A 282 -5.48 -12.36 -13.44
C ASP A 282 -6.74 -13.15 -13.00
N ASP A 283 -6.56 -14.39 -12.54
CA ASP A 283 -7.63 -15.24 -12.01
C ASP A 283 -8.34 -14.55 -10.84
N ILE A 284 -7.61 -13.94 -9.89
CA ILE A 284 -8.24 -13.30 -8.72
C ILE A 284 -9.04 -12.05 -9.10
N VAL A 285 -8.51 -11.23 -10.01
CA VAL A 285 -9.22 -10.07 -10.59
C VAL A 285 -10.52 -10.51 -11.27
N THR A 286 -10.45 -11.60 -12.04
CA THR A 286 -11.60 -12.13 -12.77
C THR A 286 -12.66 -12.65 -11.79
N LEU A 287 -12.24 -13.41 -10.77
CA LEU A 287 -13.12 -13.92 -9.72
C LEU A 287 -13.83 -12.78 -8.97
N ASP A 288 -13.11 -11.74 -8.58
CA ASP A 288 -13.68 -10.60 -7.86
C ASP A 288 -14.70 -9.82 -8.74
N LYS A 289 -14.44 -9.69 -10.05
CA LYS A 289 -15.40 -9.10 -11.02
C LYS A 289 -16.66 -9.95 -11.20
N GLU A 290 -16.49 -11.27 -11.35
CA GLU A 290 -17.61 -12.21 -11.46
C GLU A 290 -18.47 -12.20 -10.20
N ASP A 291 -17.83 -12.17 -9.03
CA ASP A 291 -18.53 -12.06 -7.77
C ASP A 291 -19.31 -10.75 -7.70
N LEU A 292 -18.73 -9.60 -8.02
CA LEU A 292 -19.45 -8.32 -8.04
C LEU A 292 -20.60 -8.28 -9.06
N ALA A 293 -20.47 -8.94 -10.21
CA ALA A 293 -21.56 -9.07 -11.18
C ALA A 293 -22.69 -9.98 -10.67
N ALA A 294 -22.35 -11.07 -9.97
CA ALA A 294 -23.31 -12.01 -9.39
C ALA A 294 -24.17 -11.41 -8.27
N THR A 295 -23.80 -10.24 -7.72
CA THR A 295 -24.65 -9.44 -6.80
C THR A 295 -26.01 -9.06 -7.37
N GLN A 296 -26.21 -9.25 -8.66
CA GLN A 296 -27.46 -8.97 -9.37
C GLN A 296 -28.34 -10.22 -9.59
N LYS A 297 -27.93 -11.41 -9.12
CA LYS A 297 -28.72 -12.66 -9.21
C LYS A 297 -29.48 -12.92 -7.91
N ASP A 298 -30.66 -13.56 -8.00
CA ASP A 298 -31.52 -14.01 -6.89
C ASP A 298 -30.90 -15.15 -6.04
N GLU A 299 -29.63 -15.02 -5.66
CA GLU A 299 -28.93 -15.97 -4.78
C GLU A 299 -29.01 -15.51 -3.32
N LEU A 300 -29.17 -16.45 -2.38
CA LEU A 300 -29.17 -16.13 -0.96
C LEU A 300 -27.78 -15.60 -0.53
N PRO A 301 -27.69 -14.56 0.31
CA PRO A 301 -26.41 -14.00 0.76
C PRO A 301 -25.43 -15.03 1.34
N MET A 302 -25.95 -16.06 2.03
CA MET A 302 -25.13 -17.11 2.64
C MET A 302 -24.52 -18.06 1.60
N GLU A 303 -25.29 -18.48 0.59
CA GLU A 303 -24.80 -19.37 -0.48
C GLU A 303 -23.68 -18.69 -1.27
N ARG A 304 -23.82 -17.38 -1.50
CA ARG A 304 -22.78 -16.59 -2.15
C ARG A 304 -21.52 -16.44 -1.30
N ILE A 305 -21.65 -16.14 0.01
CA ILE A 305 -20.50 -16.08 0.93
C ILE A 305 -19.75 -17.42 0.93
N ILE A 306 -20.47 -18.56 0.91
CA ILE A 306 -19.86 -19.89 0.79
C ILE A 306 -19.11 -20.02 -0.53
N ARG A 307 -19.72 -19.66 -1.66
CA ARG A 307 -19.06 -19.72 -2.98
C ARG A 307 -17.79 -18.86 -3.04
N MET A 308 -17.86 -17.62 -2.53
CA MET A 308 -16.70 -16.72 -2.46
C MET A 308 -15.58 -17.32 -1.61
N ALA A 309 -15.92 -17.88 -0.44
CA ALA A 309 -14.94 -18.54 0.43
C ALA A 309 -14.33 -19.78 -0.23
N GLU A 310 -15.11 -20.59 -0.95
CA GLU A 310 -14.64 -21.76 -1.70
C GLU A 310 -13.69 -21.35 -2.84
N SER A 311 -14.05 -20.32 -3.60
CA SER A 311 -13.22 -19.75 -4.67
C SER A 311 -11.88 -19.23 -4.15
N ARG A 312 -11.91 -18.43 -3.07
CA ARG A 312 -10.70 -17.92 -2.39
C ARG A 312 -9.83 -19.06 -1.84
N SER A 313 -10.45 -20.10 -1.27
CA SER A 313 -9.74 -21.29 -0.81
C SER A 313 -9.05 -22.04 -1.95
N LEU A 314 -9.69 -22.15 -3.10
CA LEU A 314 -9.09 -22.77 -4.29
C LEU A 314 -7.91 -21.95 -4.81
N HIS A 315 -8.08 -20.63 -4.94
CA HIS A 315 -7.00 -19.72 -5.33
C HIS A 315 -5.82 -19.81 -4.35
N HIS A 316 -6.07 -19.82 -3.05
CA HIS A 316 -5.06 -19.99 -2.02
C HIS A 316 -4.27 -21.30 -2.18
N LYS A 317 -4.95 -22.43 -2.46
CA LYS A 317 -4.28 -23.72 -2.73
C LYS A 317 -3.39 -23.67 -3.98
N ARG A 318 -3.88 -23.06 -5.06
CA ARG A 318 -3.09 -22.88 -6.30
C ARG A 318 -1.83 -22.06 -6.05
N MET A 319 -1.98 -20.95 -5.31
CA MET A 319 -0.86 -20.08 -4.95
C MET A 319 0.20 -20.83 -4.12
N LEU A 320 -0.20 -21.57 -3.09
CA LEU A 320 0.73 -22.38 -2.31
C LEU A 320 1.43 -23.46 -3.15
N SER A 321 0.70 -24.10 -4.07
CA SER A 321 1.26 -25.12 -4.97
C SER A 321 2.32 -24.53 -5.90
N LEU A 322 2.03 -23.40 -6.55
CA LEU A 322 2.98 -22.72 -7.45
C LEU A 322 4.22 -22.24 -6.69
N ASN A 323 4.04 -21.68 -5.48
CA ASN A 323 5.16 -21.25 -4.65
C ASN A 323 6.06 -22.41 -4.23
N LYS A 324 5.48 -23.59 -3.96
CA LYS A 324 6.23 -24.81 -3.67
C LYS A 324 7.02 -25.28 -4.88
N GLU A 325 6.41 -25.30 -6.06
CA GLU A 325 7.07 -25.67 -7.32
C GLU A 325 8.28 -24.77 -7.62
N ILE A 326 8.10 -23.45 -7.51
CA ILE A 326 9.18 -22.46 -7.68
C ILE A 326 10.32 -22.77 -6.72
N LEU A 327 10.03 -22.97 -5.42
CA LEU A 327 11.06 -23.23 -4.43
C LEU A 327 11.78 -24.55 -4.67
N ASP A 328 11.04 -25.64 -4.88
CA ASP A 328 11.61 -26.98 -5.07
C ASP A 328 12.49 -27.05 -6.34
N SER A 329 12.19 -26.24 -7.38
CA SER A 329 13.02 -26.13 -8.59
C SER A 329 14.36 -25.40 -8.40
N CYS A 330 14.49 -24.61 -7.33
CA CYS A 330 15.59 -23.67 -7.13
C CYS A 330 16.44 -23.98 -5.88
N ILE A 331 15.86 -24.56 -4.84
CA ILE A 331 16.44 -24.58 -3.48
C ILE A 331 17.79 -25.32 -3.40
N ASP A 332 17.99 -26.34 -4.22
CA ASP A 332 19.22 -27.15 -4.23
C ASP A 332 20.34 -26.54 -5.08
N ASP A 333 20.06 -25.46 -5.83
CA ASP A 333 21.01 -24.76 -6.68
C ASP A 333 21.31 -23.35 -6.11
N PRO A 334 22.50 -23.13 -5.52
CA PRO A 334 22.88 -21.84 -4.95
C PRO A 334 22.97 -20.68 -5.96
N SER A 335 22.93 -20.95 -7.27
CA SER A 335 22.83 -19.92 -8.32
C SER A 335 21.39 -19.52 -8.63
N LYS A 336 20.41 -20.36 -8.26
CA LYS A 336 18.98 -20.15 -8.50
C LYS A 336 18.21 -19.70 -7.29
N CYS A 337 18.64 -20.06 -6.08
CA CYS A 337 18.04 -19.61 -4.83
C CYS A 337 19.05 -18.84 -3.99
N LEU A 338 18.83 -17.53 -3.84
CA LEU A 338 19.69 -16.63 -3.08
C LEU A 338 18.91 -16.07 -1.90
N MET A 339 19.57 -15.92 -0.76
CA MET A 339 19.02 -15.17 0.37
C MET A 339 20.07 -14.20 0.89
N PHE A 340 19.66 -12.95 1.07
CA PHE A 340 20.45 -11.91 1.68
C PHE A 340 19.74 -11.36 2.91
N ARG A 341 20.52 -11.03 3.93
CA ARG A 341 20.07 -10.30 5.11
C ARG A 341 20.76 -8.95 5.17
N ILE A 342 19.96 -7.90 5.15
CA ILE A 342 20.42 -6.53 5.13
C ILE A 342 20.20 -5.92 6.51
N THR A 343 21.23 -5.27 7.04
CA THR A 343 21.16 -4.51 8.29
C THR A 343 21.71 -3.11 8.06
N ALA A 344 21.12 -2.10 8.68
CA ALA A 344 21.54 -0.71 8.55
C ALA A 344 21.76 -0.09 9.94
N THR A 345 22.70 0.84 10.04
CA THR A 345 23.01 1.56 11.27
C THR A 345 23.28 3.02 10.96
N HIS A 346 22.61 3.90 11.70
CA HIS A 346 22.75 5.35 11.55
C HIS A 346 23.92 5.86 12.40
N TYR A 347 24.68 6.80 11.86
CA TYR A 347 25.76 7.52 12.53
C TYR A 347 25.52 9.02 12.38
N PHE A 348 25.64 9.76 13.48
CA PHE A 348 25.59 11.21 13.49
C PHE A 348 26.94 11.74 13.95
N ASN A 349 27.60 12.57 13.14
CA ASN A 349 28.93 13.12 13.44
C ASN A 349 29.93 12.02 13.84
N GLY A 350 29.94 10.92 13.07
CA GLY A 350 30.77 9.74 13.30
C GLY A 350 30.35 8.85 14.49
N LYS A 351 29.36 9.25 15.29
CA LYS A 351 28.89 8.47 16.46
C LYS A 351 27.69 7.61 16.11
N ARG A 352 27.75 6.33 16.45
CA ARG A 352 26.66 5.37 16.24
C ARG A 352 25.40 5.76 17.03
N PHE A 353 24.27 5.88 16.35
CA PHE A 353 22.96 6.04 16.96
C PHE A 353 22.45 4.71 17.52
N ARG A 354 21.85 4.74 18.72
CA ARG A 354 21.29 3.55 19.42
C ARG A 354 19.82 3.67 19.79
N GLY A 355 19.18 4.80 19.49
CA GLY A 355 17.77 5.01 19.78
C GLY A 355 16.85 4.33 18.77
N LYS A 356 15.54 4.50 18.96
CA LYS A 356 14.51 3.94 18.08
C LYS A 356 14.23 4.80 16.84
N TYR A 357 14.33 6.11 16.98
CA TYR A 357 14.01 7.09 15.94
C TYR A 357 15.26 7.89 15.61
N PRO A 358 16.02 7.51 14.56
CA PRO A 358 17.20 8.26 14.15
C PRO A 358 16.76 9.67 13.73
N THR A 359 17.25 10.68 14.44
CA THR A 359 16.94 12.08 14.14
C THR A 359 18.23 12.88 14.26
N PRO A 360 18.75 13.44 13.16
CA PRO A 360 19.93 14.29 13.22
C PRO A 360 19.66 15.59 14.00
N PRO A 361 20.70 16.27 14.49
CA PRO A 361 20.57 17.62 15.06
C PRO A 361 19.93 18.57 14.04
N ILE A 362 19.08 19.50 14.50
CA ILE A 362 18.39 20.46 13.62
C ILE A 362 19.36 21.36 12.85
N ASP A 363 20.50 21.67 13.46
CA ASP A 363 21.60 22.44 12.87
C ASP A 363 22.21 21.79 11.61
N ILE A 364 21.86 20.54 11.28
CA ILE A 364 22.25 19.91 10.01
C ILE A 364 21.72 20.68 8.79
N LEU A 365 20.59 21.38 8.95
CA LEU A 365 20.01 22.21 7.89
C LEU A 365 20.84 23.47 7.62
N ASP A 366 21.36 24.10 8.69
CA ASP A 366 22.09 25.37 8.60
C ASP A 366 23.59 25.17 8.36
N LYS A 367 24.16 24.09 8.92
CA LYS A 367 25.60 23.78 8.90
C LYS A 367 25.84 22.33 8.48
N PRO A 368 25.57 21.97 7.21
CA PRO A 368 25.73 20.61 6.71
C PRO A 368 27.20 20.13 6.70
N GLN A 369 28.15 21.06 6.71
CA GLN A 369 29.59 20.74 6.76
C GLN A 369 30.02 20.24 8.15
N ASP A 370 29.37 20.75 9.21
CA ASP A 370 29.72 20.49 10.61
C ASP A 370 28.91 19.31 11.18
N ASN A 371 27.79 18.98 10.55
CA ASN A 371 26.88 17.93 10.97
C ASN A 371 26.68 16.90 9.85
N THR A 372 27.11 15.67 10.09
CA THR A 372 26.96 14.56 9.14
C THR A 372 25.95 13.54 9.64
N TRP A 373 25.14 13.04 8.71
CA TRP A 373 24.34 11.85 8.89
C TRP A 373 24.77 10.80 7.87
N GLU A 374 25.26 9.66 8.37
CA GLU A 374 25.65 8.52 7.56
C GLU A 374 24.81 7.30 7.93
N VAL A 375 24.46 6.49 6.93
CA VAL A 375 23.86 5.18 7.15
C VAL A 375 24.80 4.11 6.59
N LYS A 376 25.36 3.30 7.48
CA LYS A 376 26.21 2.17 7.09
C LYS A 376 25.37 0.91 7.08
N TYR A 377 25.34 0.21 5.95
CA TYR A 377 24.60 -1.03 5.77
C TYR A 377 25.52 -2.21 5.45
N HIS A 378 25.08 -3.41 5.82
CA HIS A 378 25.76 -4.67 5.54
C HIS A 378 24.78 -5.63 4.87
N ILE A 379 25.20 -6.23 3.76
CA ILE A 379 24.45 -7.24 3.02
C ILE A 379 25.14 -8.59 3.22
N ASN A 380 24.53 -9.46 4.03
CA ASN A 380 25.08 -10.77 4.36
C ASN A 380 24.34 -11.86 3.58
N ARG A 381 25.05 -12.63 2.76
CA ARG A 381 24.47 -13.80 2.08
C ARG A 381 24.26 -14.95 3.07
N ILE A 382 23.10 -15.58 3.02
CA ILE A 382 22.74 -16.75 3.81
C ILE A 382 22.83 -17.98 2.90
N PHE A 383 23.62 -18.98 3.31
CA PHE A 383 23.86 -20.19 2.52
C PHE A 383 23.12 -21.43 3.01
N ASN A 384 22.52 -21.39 4.22
CA ASN A 384 21.84 -22.56 4.81
C ASN A 384 20.49 -22.82 4.11
N PRO A 385 20.34 -23.92 3.33
CA PRO A 385 19.13 -24.16 2.55
C PRO A 385 17.89 -24.42 3.41
N GLN A 386 18.04 -25.08 4.57
CA GLN A 386 16.94 -25.32 5.51
C GLN A 386 16.38 -24.00 6.03
N LYS A 387 17.26 -23.04 6.35
CA LYS A 387 16.85 -21.71 6.80
C LYS A 387 16.15 -20.92 5.68
N ILE A 388 16.66 -20.99 4.45
CA ILE A 388 16.04 -20.34 3.29
C ILE A 388 14.63 -20.91 3.07
N LYS A 389 14.50 -22.24 3.04
CA LYS A 389 13.21 -22.94 2.89
C LYS A 389 12.22 -22.57 3.99
N GLN A 390 12.67 -22.51 5.24
CA GLN A 390 11.84 -22.07 6.36
C GLN A 390 11.34 -20.64 6.15
N CYS A 391 12.25 -19.69 5.87
CA CYS A 391 11.88 -18.29 5.70
C CYS A 391 10.93 -18.10 4.51
N TYR A 392 11.22 -18.73 3.36
CA TYR A 392 10.38 -18.68 2.17
C TYR A 392 8.95 -19.15 2.49
N ASN A 393 8.80 -20.34 3.06
CA ASN A 393 7.48 -20.89 3.38
C ASN A 393 6.71 -20.04 4.39
N THR A 394 7.40 -19.52 5.42
CA THR A 394 6.80 -18.60 6.39
C THR A 394 6.31 -17.34 5.69
N TYR A 395 7.12 -16.71 4.85
CA TYR A 395 6.78 -15.46 4.19
C TYR A 395 5.65 -15.61 3.18
N VAL A 396 5.64 -16.71 2.41
CA VAL A 396 4.53 -17.05 1.51
C VAL A 396 3.26 -17.30 2.31
N THR A 397 3.31 -18.06 3.40
CA THR A 397 2.13 -18.38 4.21
C THR A 397 1.58 -17.14 4.93
N GLU A 398 2.44 -16.24 5.41
CA GLU A 398 2.03 -14.95 6.00
C GLU A 398 1.40 -14.01 4.97
N ALA A 399 1.91 -14.00 3.74
CA ALA A 399 1.26 -13.27 2.64
C ALA A 399 -0.10 -13.90 2.32
N ALA A 400 -0.15 -15.23 2.34
CA ALA A 400 -1.33 -16.02 2.05
C ALA A 400 -2.41 -15.93 3.13
N SER A 401 -2.06 -15.73 4.40
CA SER A 401 -3.03 -15.68 5.50
C SER A 401 -3.89 -14.42 5.48
N ASN A 402 -3.45 -13.37 4.79
CA ASN A 402 -4.31 -12.22 4.46
C ASN A 402 -5.46 -12.59 3.49
N LEU A 403 -5.43 -13.78 2.86
CA LEU A 403 -6.50 -14.31 2.00
C LEU A 403 -7.54 -15.16 2.77
N GLN A 404 -7.29 -15.52 4.04
CA GLN A 404 -8.16 -16.45 4.76
C GLN A 404 -9.43 -15.75 5.27
N ASP A 405 -10.55 -16.01 4.59
CA ASP A 405 -11.88 -15.94 5.21
C ASP A 405 -12.09 -17.17 6.12
N HIS A 406 -12.71 -16.96 7.28
CA HIS A 406 -13.05 -18.03 8.21
C HIS A 406 -14.00 -19.07 7.56
N PRO A 407 -13.86 -20.37 7.88
CA PRO A 407 -14.76 -21.39 7.36
C PRO A 407 -16.22 -21.09 7.78
N VAL A 408 -17.12 -21.10 6.81
CA VAL A 408 -18.55 -20.91 7.03
C VAL A 408 -19.15 -22.18 7.64
N ASN A 409 -19.68 -22.09 8.86
CA ASN A 409 -20.44 -23.17 9.48
C ASN A 409 -21.83 -23.29 8.83
N ARG A 410 -22.18 -24.47 8.30
CA ARG A 410 -23.38 -24.73 7.49
C ARG A 410 -24.65 -25.06 8.31
N GLU A 411 -24.56 -25.12 9.65
CA GLU A 411 -25.61 -25.75 10.49
C GLU A 411 -26.80 -24.87 10.94
N ASN A 412 -26.91 -23.58 10.56
CA ASN A 412 -28.04 -22.74 11.02
C ASN A 412 -28.58 -21.83 9.92
N THR A 413 -29.43 -22.38 9.06
CA THR A 413 -29.98 -21.72 7.86
C THR A 413 -31.26 -20.91 8.10
N GLU A 414 -31.90 -20.97 9.28
CA GLU A 414 -33.25 -20.37 9.48
C GLU A 414 -33.30 -19.02 10.23
N LYS A 415 -32.16 -18.40 10.58
CA LYS A 415 -32.14 -17.09 11.28
C LYS A 415 -31.16 -16.08 10.67
N ALA A 416 -31.30 -15.81 9.38
CA ALA A 416 -30.39 -14.98 8.58
C ALA A 416 -30.58 -13.44 8.77
N TYR A 417 -30.51 -12.93 10.00
CA TYR A 417 -30.34 -11.48 10.27
C TYR A 417 -29.09 -11.16 11.08
N MET A 418 -28.51 -12.16 11.75
CA MET A 418 -27.27 -12.01 12.51
C MET A 418 -26.23 -12.93 11.91
N ASP A 419 -25.30 -12.35 11.16
CA ASP A 419 -24.04 -13.02 10.83
C ASP A 419 -23.32 -13.34 12.16
N GLN A 420 -23.48 -14.58 12.62
CA GLN A 420 -22.95 -15.05 13.89
C GLN A 420 -21.42 -15.10 13.88
N ASN A 421 -20.81 -15.10 12.69
CA ASN A 421 -19.36 -15.13 12.49
C ASN A 421 -18.73 -13.73 12.49
N ALA A 422 -19.53 -12.66 12.52
CA ALA A 422 -19.03 -11.30 12.58
C ALA A 422 -18.16 -11.07 13.83
N SER A 423 -16.95 -10.57 13.61
CA SER A 423 -16.04 -10.13 14.66
C SER A 423 -16.64 -9.01 15.50
N HIS A 424 -16.10 -8.79 16.71
CA HIS A 424 -16.53 -7.69 17.57
C HIS A 424 -16.45 -6.32 16.87
N LEU A 425 -15.39 -6.09 16.09
CA LEU A 425 -15.22 -4.85 15.34
C LEU A 425 -16.30 -4.68 14.26
N GLN A 426 -16.60 -5.73 13.48
CA GLN A 426 -17.66 -5.68 12.47
C GLN A 426 -19.02 -5.38 13.11
N ARG A 427 -19.38 -6.09 14.20
CA ARG A 427 -20.64 -5.84 14.92
C ARG A 427 -20.74 -4.39 15.42
N LEU A 428 -19.65 -3.84 15.95
CA LEU A 428 -19.61 -2.45 16.39
C LEU A 428 -19.83 -1.47 15.24
N LEU A 429 -19.16 -1.68 14.09
CA LEU A 429 -19.30 -0.83 12.90
C LEU A 429 -20.71 -0.89 12.31
N ARG A 430 -21.31 -2.09 12.27
CA ARG A 430 -22.72 -2.29 11.90
C ARG A 430 -23.67 -1.57 12.86
N ALA A 431 -23.38 -1.56 14.16
CA ALA A 431 -24.17 -0.81 15.14
C ALA A 431 -24.10 0.71 14.94
N TYR A 432 -22.93 1.26 14.60
CA TYR A 432 -22.79 2.68 14.22
C TYR A 432 -23.59 3.02 12.96
N SER A 433 -23.55 2.15 11.95
CA SER A 433 -24.39 2.28 10.75
C SER A 433 -25.88 2.34 11.11
N ALA A 434 -26.39 1.39 11.90
CA ALA A 434 -27.79 1.38 12.34
C ALA A 434 -28.16 2.59 13.21
N LYS A 435 -27.23 3.06 14.06
CA LYS A 435 -27.40 4.30 14.84
C LYS A 435 -27.56 5.51 13.93
N SER A 436 -26.79 5.59 12.85
CA SER A 436 -26.87 6.67 11.88
C SER A 436 -28.22 6.72 11.18
N GLU A 437 -28.74 5.57 10.77
CA GLU A 437 -30.08 5.47 10.18
C GLU A 437 -31.18 5.93 11.16
N LYS A 438 -31.08 5.53 12.44
CA LYS A 438 -32.00 6.01 13.49
C LYS A 438 -31.92 7.52 13.66
N ARG A 439 -30.73 8.12 13.61
CA ARG A 439 -30.59 9.60 13.66
C ARG A 439 -31.30 10.26 12.48
N LYS A 440 -31.13 9.77 11.25
CA LYS A 440 -31.82 10.33 10.07
C LYS A 440 -33.34 10.30 10.23
N LYS A 441 -33.89 9.17 10.69
CA LYS A 441 -35.33 9.02 10.97
C LYS A 441 -35.84 9.96 12.06
N LEU A 442 -35.04 10.20 13.10
CA LEU A 442 -35.39 11.10 14.20
C LEU A 442 -35.33 12.59 13.82
N TYR A 443 -34.40 12.97 12.94
CA TYR A 443 -34.14 14.38 12.60
C TYR A 443 -34.72 14.80 11.24
N GLY A 444 -35.41 13.93 10.51
CA GLY A 444 -36.14 14.28 9.28
C GLY A 444 -35.25 14.64 8.08
N PHE A 445 -33.95 14.31 8.11
CA PHE A 445 -33.07 14.46 6.96
C PHE A 445 -33.24 13.24 6.04
N ASN A 446 -34.03 13.40 4.97
CA ASN A 446 -34.08 12.47 3.85
C ASN A 446 -32.81 12.57 3.00
#